data_AF-A0ABD2LAJ7-F1
#
_entry.id   AF-A0ABD2LAJ7-F1
#
_cell.length_a   1.000
_cell.length_b   1.000
_cell.length_c   1.000
_cell.angle_alpha   90.00
_cell.angle_beta   90.00
_cell.angle_gamma   90.00
#
_symmetry.space_group_name_H-M   'P 1'
#
loop_
_entity.id
_entity.type
_entity.pdbx_description
1 polymer ?
#
loop_
_entity_poly.entity_id
_entity_poly.type
_entity_poly.pdbx_seq_one_letter_code
_entity_poly.pdbx_strand_id
1 'polypeptide(L)'
;MPLMNMYSPKRSVPIGARLNSEHLPISNRSVPPPMRCAFSRLGNAGTGSGGSPPGTPINKRQTNFEECLAKRLAPILTGAFRAILTALRVSPTECLLLLAHKAILAHASEEFASIFCSDNAKNSSDSNGKKSTEIIKTMLVTYVPIEAFKVMLNFIYTEDLKGLTAQNLLDVLFTAKKYKIIGLINACVAFPVSKLSNVFEVIAKARVLDMDFAQCCMQYIDENAHDLFLSKNFLQIDNKFLTELLSRDQLKTKGGELEIWKAAIRWADAQCRRNGTECSAKNRRDALGQALFEIRFPLIKKEDFSLIIEPSGVLTSQEVISVYEFDPNLLPAHKAIISVASDPLEALFRFETSKMDDAAEKTSNQSIEIKNISIPVFNVLLQFIYADDFNGLNGQNWTEVIRAAKMYEINGLVKACVTFPISKLPNIFEAVDLARFLDLEEFANRCLDYIDANLETLLITNGFLQIDQQFLCEFFGRETLQIGEISLWNAVLKCRTTGPKPQKRLSTKFYMR
;
A
#
# COMPACT_ATOMS: atom_id res chain seq x y z
N MET A 1 -34.75 7.67 12.94
CA MET A 1 -34.52 6.41 12.21
C MET A 1 -33.32 6.63 11.31
N PRO A 2 -32.20 5.91 11.45
CA PRO A 2 -31.00 6.26 10.70
C PRO A 2 -31.03 5.59 9.33
N LEU A 3 -31.72 6.23 8.39
CA LEU A 3 -31.39 6.14 6.96
C LEU A 3 -30.21 7.09 6.73
N MET A 4 -28.99 6.70 7.08
CA MET A 4 -27.78 7.39 6.64
C MET A 4 -26.53 6.59 7.01
N ASN A 5 -26.18 5.64 6.15
CA ASN A 5 -24.78 5.24 5.98
C ASN A 5 -24.48 4.69 4.58
N MET A 6 -25.22 5.12 3.56
CA MET A 6 -24.93 4.73 2.16
C MET A 6 -23.96 5.68 1.45
N TYR A 7 -23.60 6.80 2.09
CA TYR A 7 -22.55 7.72 1.61
C TYR A 7 -21.74 8.22 2.81
N SER A 8 -20.79 7.41 3.26
CA SER A 8 -19.61 7.91 3.96
C SER A 8 -18.45 7.89 2.98
N PRO A 9 -17.97 9.03 2.44
CA PRO A 9 -16.60 9.12 1.98
C PRO A 9 -15.73 8.91 3.23
N LYS A 10 -15.18 7.71 3.39
CA LYS A 10 -14.46 7.34 4.60
C LYS A 10 -13.22 8.22 4.75
N ARG A 11 -13.10 8.81 5.94
CA ARG A 11 -11.94 9.55 6.46
C ARG A 11 -10.64 8.86 6.05
N SER A 12 -9.84 9.52 5.24
CA SER A 12 -8.42 9.20 5.14
C SER A 12 -7.76 9.53 6.48
N VAL A 13 -7.05 8.56 7.04
CA VAL A 13 -6.23 8.77 8.23
C VAL A 13 -5.09 9.72 7.85
N PRO A 14 -4.84 10.81 8.61
CA PRO A 14 -3.76 11.74 8.29
C PRO A 14 -2.40 11.08 8.47
N ILE A 15 -1.62 11.04 7.39
CA ILE A 15 -0.18 10.76 7.44
C ILE A 15 0.51 12.04 7.95
N GLY A 16 0.67 12.16 9.26
CA GLY A 16 1.69 13.01 9.90
C GLY A 16 2.83 12.12 10.38
N ALA A 17 4.10 12.47 10.33
CA ALA A 17 4.75 13.75 10.04
C ALA A 17 6.14 13.46 9.45
N ARG A 18 6.54 14.25 8.45
CA ARG A 18 7.95 14.41 8.06
C ARG A 18 8.67 15.13 9.20
N LEU A 19 9.70 14.50 9.75
CA LEU A 19 10.76 15.22 10.46
C LEU A 19 12.00 15.25 9.57
N ASN A 20 12.47 16.47 9.35
CA ASN A 20 13.74 16.80 8.72
C ASN A 20 14.91 16.32 9.59
N SER A 21 15.95 15.79 8.95
CA SER A 21 17.34 15.90 9.40
C SER A 21 18.22 15.70 8.16
N GLU A 22 18.61 16.79 7.52
CA GLU A 22 19.99 17.31 7.52
C GLU A 22 21.03 16.38 6.88
N HIS A 23 21.61 16.92 5.79
CA HIS A 23 22.74 16.41 5.04
C HIS A 23 24.02 16.26 5.88
N LEU A 24 24.84 15.24 5.56
CA LEU A 24 26.27 15.30 5.17
C LEU A 24 26.89 13.87 5.19
N PRO A 25 28.09 13.60 4.63
CA PRO A 25 28.33 13.31 3.21
C PRO A 25 28.88 11.89 2.95
N ILE A 26 28.97 11.59 1.66
CA ILE A 26 29.43 10.34 1.01
C ILE A 26 30.87 9.98 1.39
N SER A 27 31.13 8.69 1.65
CA SER A 27 32.45 8.08 1.52
C SER A 27 32.30 6.73 0.80
N ASN A 28 32.59 6.74 -0.49
CA ASN A 28 32.81 5.57 -1.33
C ASN A 28 33.84 4.62 -0.71
N ARG A 29 33.46 3.37 -0.45
CA ARG A 29 34.42 2.25 -0.46
C ARG A 29 33.87 1.10 -1.29
N SER A 30 34.60 0.84 -2.35
CA SER A 30 34.49 -0.24 -3.33
C SER A 30 34.27 -1.62 -2.72
N VAL A 31 33.24 -2.30 -3.20
CA VAL A 31 32.96 -3.73 -2.97
C VAL A 31 33.71 -4.56 -4.03
N PRO A 32 34.54 -5.57 -3.67
CA PRO A 32 35.07 -6.51 -4.66
C PRO A 32 34.04 -7.63 -4.95
N PRO A 33 34.06 -8.24 -6.15
CA PRO A 33 33.00 -9.14 -6.61
C PRO A 33 33.15 -10.57 -6.03
N PRO A 34 32.08 -11.39 -6.05
CA PRO A 34 32.15 -12.75 -5.54
C PRO A 34 32.87 -13.69 -6.54
N MET A 35 33.91 -14.38 -6.07
CA MET A 35 34.56 -15.44 -6.82
C MET A 35 33.67 -16.70 -6.85
N ARG A 36 33.19 -17.06 -8.05
CA ARG A 36 32.68 -18.41 -8.34
C ARG A 36 33.86 -19.35 -8.57
N CYS A 37 33.93 -20.45 -7.83
CA CYS A 37 34.64 -21.65 -8.31
C CYS A 37 33.86 -22.93 -7.96
N ALA A 38 33.67 -23.73 -9.00
CA ALA A 38 33.04 -25.04 -9.01
C ALA A 38 33.93 -26.09 -8.33
N PHE A 39 33.33 -27.17 -7.83
CA PHE A 39 34.09 -28.40 -7.59
C PHE A 39 33.36 -29.66 -8.04
N SER A 40 34.16 -30.47 -8.74
CA SER A 40 33.97 -31.79 -9.31
C SER A 40 33.97 -32.90 -8.25
N ARG A 41 33.45 -34.06 -8.67
CA ARG A 41 33.26 -35.33 -7.93
C ARG A 41 34.57 -36.01 -7.51
N LEU A 42 34.44 -36.87 -6.49
CA LEU A 42 35.08 -38.19 -6.20
C LEU A 42 35.36 -38.28 -4.69
N GLY A 43 35.22 -39.37 -3.96
CA GLY A 43 34.91 -40.77 -4.26
C GLY A 43 35.34 -41.62 -3.05
N ASN A 44 34.42 -42.44 -2.54
CA ASN A 44 34.54 -43.74 -1.86
C ASN A 44 35.58 -44.10 -0.75
N ALA A 45 34.98 -44.71 0.31
CA ALA A 45 35.25 -46.03 0.89
C ALA A 45 36.24 -46.21 2.07
N GLY A 46 35.80 -47.05 3.04
CA GLY A 46 36.70 -47.84 3.91
C GLY A 46 36.28 -47.97 5.37
N THR A 47 35.53 -49.01 5.70
CA THR A 47 35.05 -49.40 7.04
C THR A 47 36.03 -50.30 7.80
N GLY A 48 36.12 -50.16 9.13
CA GLY A 48 36.71 -51.13 10.06
C GLY A 48 36.16 -50.93 11.48
N SER A 49 35.70 -52.00 12.13
CA SER A 49 34.85 -52.01 13.33
C SER A 49 35.52 -52.64 14.56
N GLY A 50 35.14 -52.19 15.78
CA GLY A 50 35.22 -52.99 17.01
C GLY A 50 34.99 -52.25 18.34
N GLY A 51 33.91 -52.57 19.09
CA GLY A 51 33.94 -52.71 20.58
C GLY A 51 33.22 -51.72 21.55
N SER A 52 31.86 -51.74 21.61
CA SER A 52 30.92 -51.71 22.79
C SER A 52 30.87 -50.50 23.82
N PRO A 53 29.82 -50.33 24.70
CA PRO A 53 28.78 -49.26 24.64
C PRO A 53 28.53 -48.53 26.02
N PRO A 54 27.39 -47.85 26.33
CA PRO A 54 26.46 -47.02 25.56
C PRO A 54 26.43 -45.55 26.08
N GLY A 55 26.58 -44.57 25.20
CA GLY A 55 26.20 -43.17 25.48
C GLY A 55 24.99 -42.82 24.62
N THR A 56 23.96 -42.25 25.25
CA THR A 56 22.73 -41.72 24.62
C THR A 56 22.95 -41.16 23.20
N PRO A 57 22.10 -41.51 22.22
CA PRO A 57 22.32 -41.12 20.83
C PRO A 57 22.09 -39.61 20.66
N ILE A 58 23.18 -38.84 20.67
CA ILE A 58 23.20 -37.51 20.09
C ILE A 58 22.98 -37.71 18.58
N ASN A 59 21.92 -37.10 18.07
CA ASN A 59 21.38 -37.29 16.74
C ASN A 59 22.49 -37.11 15.66
N LYS A 60 22.85 -38.18 14.93
CA LYS A 60 23.88 -38.17 13.85
C LYS A 60 23.66 -37.15 12.73
N ARG A 61 22.49 -36.48 12.67
CA ARG A 61 22.22 -35.36 11.75
C ARG A 61 22.76 -34.02 12.26
N GLN A 62 22.96 -33.88 13.56
CA GLN A 62 23.39 -32.65 14.23
C GLN A 62 24.90 -32.41 14.08
N THR A 63 25.68 -33.50 14.11
CA THR A 63 27.13 -33.49 13.86
C THR A 63 27.47 -33.05 12.44
N ASN A 64 26.65 -33.41 11.44
CA ASN A 64 26.93 -33.09 10.03
C ASN A 64 26.76 -31.61 9.69
N PHE A 65 25.94 -30.87 10.44
CA PHE A 65 25.74 -29.43 10.24
C PHE A 65 26.91 -28.62 10.80
N GLU A 66 27.33 -28.93 12.03
CA GLU A 66 28.49 -28.31 12.69
C GLU A 66 29.79 -28.62 11.95
N GLU A 67 29.96 -29.84 11.45
CA GLU A 67 31.16 -30.25 10.72
C GLU A 67 31.24 -29.59 9.32
N CYS A 68 30.11 -29.36 8.64
CA CYS A 68 30.06 -28.62 7.38
C CYS A 68 30.33 -27.11 7.56
N LEU A 69 29.83 -26.50 8.64
CA LEU A 69 30.10 -25.10 8.97
C LEU A 69 31.57 -24.89 9.36
N ALA A 70 32.12 -25.77 10.20
CA ALA A 70 33.52 -25.74 10.60
C ALA A 70 34.48 -25.95 9.41
N LYS A 71 34.15 -26.87 8.49
CA LYS A 71 34.96 -27.10 7.27
C LYS A 71 34.93 -25.92 6.30
N ARG A 72 33.83 -25.18 6.20
CA ARG A 72 33.70 -24.00 5.32
C ARG A 72 34.41 -22.74 5.85
N LEU A 73 34.55 -22.63 7.17
CA LEU A 73 35.14 -21.45 7.83
C LEU A 73 36.62 -21.64 8.23
N ALA A 74 37.13 -22.87 8.11
CA ALA A 74 38.54 -23.22 8.33
C ALA A 74 39.57 -22.31 7.62
N PRO A 75 39.36 -21.81 6.38
CA PRO A 75 40.34 -20.93 5.74
C PRO A 75 40.30 -19.47 6.23
N ILE A 76 39.26 -19.03 6.94
CA ILE A 76 39.12 -17.65 7.45
C ILE A 76 39.69 -17.53 8.88
N LEU A 77 39.74 -18.63 9.63
CA LEU A 77 40.09 -18.65 11.06
C LEU A 77 41.53 -19.12 11.31
N THR A 78 42.52 -18.53 10.64
CA THR A 78 43.93 -18.85 10.91
C THR A 78 44.46 -18.19 12.18
N GLY A 79 45.07 -19.03 13.03
CA GLY A 79 46.17 -18.71 13.94
C GLY A 79 45.85 -17.95 15.24
N ALA A 80 44.97 -16.95 15.23
CA ALA A 80 44.71 -16.08 16.39
C ALA A 80 43.23 -15.92 16.76
N PHE A 81 42.30 -16.32 15.88
CA PHE A 81 40.86 -16.35 16.16
C PHE A 81 40.42 -17.68 16.80
N ARG A 82 41.12 -18.09 17.87
CA ARG A 82 40.58 -19.09 18.81
C ARG A 82 39.50 -18.40 19.67
N ALA A 83 38.50 -17.86 18.98
CA ALA A 83 37.47 -17.00 19.51
C ALA A 83 36.65 -17.80 20.50
N ILE A 84 36.52 -17.25 21.71
CA ILE A 84 35.78 -17.79 22.84
C ILE A 84 34.45 -18.34 22.34
N LEU A 85 34.37 -19.67 22.24
CA LEU A 85 33.14 -20.38 21.90
C LEU A 85 32.13 -20.03 22.99
N THR A 86 31.06 -19.35 22.60
CA THR A 86 29.95 -19.08 23.51
C THR A 86 28.91 -20.16 23.27
N ALA A 87 28.55 -20.86 24.33
CA ALA A 87 27.47 -21.82 24.27
C ALA A 87 26.14 -21.08 24.38
N LEU A 88 25.32 -21.13 23.35
CA LEU A 88 23.99 -20.52 23.35
C LEU A 88 22.99 -21.58 23.82
N ARG A 89 22.41 -21.39 25.00
CA ARG A 89 21.31 -22.22 25.52
C ARG A 89 20.00 -21.61 25.07
N VAL A 90 19.37 -22.21 24.06
CA VAL A 90 18.09 -21.71 23.53
C VAL A 90 16.94 -22.44 24.23
N SER A 91 15.98 -21.70 24.80
CA SER A 91 14.80 -22.20 25.54
C SER A 91 15.06 -22.76 26.96
N PRO A 92 14.15 -22.55 27.93
CA PRO A 92 14.27 -23.12 29.29
C PRO A 92 13.89 -24.61 29.37
N THR A 93 13.10 -25.15 28.43
CA THR A 93 12.54 -26.51 28.49
C THR A 93 13.32 -27.53 27.66
N GLU A 94 13.80 -27.14 26.48
CA GLU A 94 14.64 -27.97 25.60
C GLU A 94 16.02 -27.33 25.50
N CYS A 95 16.93 -27.70 26.39
CA CYS A 95 18.23 -27.04 26.50
C CYS A 95 19.16 -27.47 25.38
N LEU A 96 19.05 -26.85 24.20
CA LEU A 96 20.00 -27.05 23.13
C LEU A 96 21.21 -26.13 23.30
N LEU A 97 22.41 -26.71 23.30
CA LEU A 97 23.67 -26.01 23.27
C LEU A 97 24.09 -25.78 21.82
N LEU A 98 24.24 -24.53 21.40
CA LEU A 98 24.80 -24.18 20.09
C LEU A 98 26.13 -23.45 20.28
N LEU A 99 27.17 -23.91 19.59
CA LEU A 99 28.48 -23.26 19.64
C LEU A 99 28.57 -22.17 18.57
N ALA A 100 28.98 -20.97 18.98
CA ALA A 100 29.19 -19.86 18.06
C ALA A 100 30.35 -18.95 18.52
N HIS A 101 30.94 -18.23 17.56
CA HIS A 101 32.02 -17.28 17.77
C HIS A 101 31.47 -15.91 18.18
N LYS A 102 31.87 -15.44 19.37
CA LYS A 102 31.46 -14.15 19.95
C LYS A 102 31.69 -12.97 19.01
N ALA A 103 32.84 -12.93 18.33
CA ALA A 103 33.21 -11.83 17.43
C ALA A 103 32.29 -11.71 16.21
N ILE A 104 31.91 -12.84 15.60
CA ILE A 104 31.03 -12.87 14.41
C ILE A 104 29.62 -12.40 14.81
N LEU A 105 29.10 -12.91 15.93
CA LEU A 105 27.78 -12.51 16.43
C LEU A 105 27.74 -11.02 16.83
N ALA A 106 28.79 -10.51 17.48
CA ALA A 106 28.89 -9.10 17.85
C ALA A 106 28.95 -8.18 16.62
N HIS A 107 29.60 -8.63 15.54
CA HIS A 107 29.66 -7.86 14.30
C HIS A 107 28.31 -7.86 13.56
N ALA A 108 27.61 -9.01 13.57
CA ALA A 108 26.35 -9.16 12.85
C ALA A 108 25.15 -8.52 13.56
N SER A 109 25.21 -8.31 14.88
CA SER A 109 24.11 -7.78 15.69
C SER A 109 24.62 -6.91 16.82
N GLU A 110 24.06 -5.71 16.90
CA GLU A 110 24.29 -4.77 18.00
C GLU A 110 23.79 -5.32 19.35
N GLU A 111 22.73 -6.12 19.35
CA GLU A 111 22.21 -6.78 20.55
C GLU A 111 23.22 -7.77 21.08
N PHE A 112 23.79 -8.61 20.21
CA PHE A 112 24.85 -9.51 20.63
C PHE A 112 26.06 -8.73 21.14
N ALA A 113 26.49 -7.65 20.46
CA ALA A 113 27.58 -6.80 20.94
C ALA A 113 27.30 -6.23 22.34
N SER A 114 26.09 -5.71 22.57
CA SER A 114 25.66 -5.13 23.85
C SER A 114 25.62 -6.16 24.96
N ILE A 115 25.05 -7.34 24.70
CA ILE A 115 24.99 -8.46 25.63
C ILE A 115 26.42 -8.85 26.04
N PHE A 116 27.30 -8.99 25.05
CA PHE A 116 28.70 -9.36 25.25
C PHE A 116 29.55 -8.33 25.97
N CYS A 117 29.26 -7.03 25.82
CA CYS A 117 29.91 -5.94 26.55
C CYS A 117 29.47 -5.90 28.02
N SER A 118 28.16 -6.05 28.29
CA SER A 118 27.62 -6.07 29.66
C SER A 118 28.16 -7.23 30.51
N ASP A 119 28.43 -8.36 29.86
CA ASP A 119 28.97 -9.57 30.47
C ASP A 119 30.46 -9.48 30.85
N ASN A 120 31.22 -8.63 30.14
CA ASN A 120 32.63 -8.38 30.44
C ASN A 120 32.78 -7.36 31.59
N ALA A 121 31.85 -6.39 31.70
CA ALA A 121 31.87 -5.39 32.78
C ALA A 121 31.65 -6.02 34.17
N LYS A 122 30.75 -7.01 34.29
CA LYS A 122 30.48 -7.74 35.55
C LYS A 122 31.64 -8.63 36.03
N ASN A 123 32.56 -8.98 35.13
CA ASN A 123 33.73 -9.82 35.44
C ASN A 123 34.98 -8.99 35.79
N SER A 124 34.90 -7.65 35.68
CA SER A 124 36.03 -6.75 35.95
C SER A 124 36.13 -6.29 37.40
N SER A 125 35.18 -6.66 38.27
CA SER A 125 35.16 -6.30 39.68
C SER A 125 35.82 -7.32 40.63
N ASP A 126 36.17 -8.52 40.17
CA ASP A 126 36.94 -9.49 40.97
C ASP A 126 38.42 -9.44 40.58
N SER A 127 39.13 -8.54 41.25
CA SER A 127 40.58 -8.44 41.20
C SER A 127 41.20 -9.64 41.93
N ASN A 128 41.40 -10.76 41.23
CA ASN A 128 42.49 -11.66 41.59
C ASN A 128 42.97 -12.48 40.38
N GLY A 129 44.22 -12.23 40.01
CA GLY A 129 44.90 -12.82 38.86
C GLY A 129 45.02 -14.33 38.95
N LYS A 130 44.07 -15.04 38.33
CA LYS A 130 44.23 -16.43 37.90
C LYS A 130 43.75 -16.51 36.45
N LYS A 131 44.67 -16.81 35.53
CA LYS A 131 44.36 -17.09 34.12
C LYS A 131 43.29 -18.19 34.08
N SER A 132 42.03 -17.81 33.93
CA SER A 132 40.91 -18.72 33.79
C SER A 132 41.02 -19.38 32.43
N THR A 133 41.49 -20.63 32.43
CA THR A 133 41.31 -21.61 31.37
C THR A 133 39.89 -21.52 30.81
N GLU A 134 39.79 -21.42 29.49
CA GLU A 134 38.59 -21.29 28.65
C GLU A 134 37.33 -21.95 29.24
N ILE A 135 36.56 -21.21 30.06
CA ILE A 135 35.22 -21.62 30.44
C ILE A 135 34.31 -21.12 29.31
N ILE A 136 33.80 -22.04 28.50
CA ILE A 136 32.72 -21.80 27.54
C ILE A 136 31.60 -21.11 28.32
N LYS A 137 31.47 -19.79 28.20
CA LYS A 137 30.45 -19.02 28.89
C LYS A 137 29.12 -19.34 28.21
N THR A 138 28.22 -19.99 28.95
CA THR A 138 26.89 -20.33 28.44
C THR A 138 26.00 -19.10 28.52
N MET A 139 25.61 -18.56 27.37
CA MET A 139 24.62 -17.48 27.25
C MET A 139 23.23 -18.11 27.09
N LEU A 140 22.29 -17.73 27.95
CA LEU A 140 20.91 -18.14 27.82
C LEU A 140 20.19 -17.25 26.81
N VAL A 141 19.82 -17.84 25.68
CA VAL A 141 18.91 -17.26 24.70
C VAL A 141 17.48 -17.61 25.12
N THR A 142 16.81 -16.65 25.76
CA THR A 142 15.42 -16.80 26.19
C THR A 142 14.45 -16.31 25.12
N TYR A 143 13.24 -16.87 25.11
CA TYR A 143 12.10 -16.42 24.29
C TYR A 143 12.35 -16.41 22.78
N VAL A 144 13.00 -17.43 22.23
CA VAL A 144 13.18 -17.63 20.79
C VAL A 144 13.06 -19.12 20.44
N PRO A 145 12.32 -19.51 19.39
CA PRO A 145 12.28 -20.88 18.91
C PRO A 145 13.65 -21.36 18.42
N ILE A 146 14.03 -22.59 18.79
CA ILE A 146 15.35 -23.18 18.49
C ILE A 146 15.63 -23.21 16.99
N GLU A 147 14.66 -23.63 16.19
CA GLU A 147 14.84 -23.75 14.74
C GLU A 147 14.98 -22.38 14.07
N ALA A 148 14.24 -21.37 14.54
CA ALA A 148 14.38 -20.01 14.04
C ALA A 148 15.77 -19.42 14.34
N PHE A 149 16.28 -19.71 15.54
CA PHE A 149 17.62 -19.30 15.93
C PHE A 149 18.71 -19.99 15.11
N LYS A 150 18.56 -21.28 14.78
CA LYS A 150 19.49 -21.99 13.89
C LYS A 150 19.53 -21.39 12.49
N VAL A 151 18.36 -21.02 11.93
CA VAL A 151 18.29 -20.34 10.63
C VAL A 151 19.00 -18.99 10.68
N MET A 152 18.78 -18.21 11.75
CA MET A 152 19.48 -16.93 11.94
C MET A 152 21.00 -17.13 12.05
N LEU A 153 21.47 -18.10 12.83
CA LEU A 153 22.89 -18.41 12.90
C LEU A 153 23.44 -18.82 11.55
N ASN A 154 22.77 -19.72 10.82
CA ASN A 154 23.22 -20.11 9.48
C ASN A 154 23.34 -18.88 8.55
N PHE A 155 22.36 -17.98 8.60
CA PHE A 155 22.38 -16.74 7.83
C PHE A 155 23.55 -15.83 8.21
N ILE A 156 23.83 -15.61 9.50
CA ILE A 156 24.96 -14.78 9.96
C ILE A 156 26.30 -15.29 9.41
N TYR A 157 26.45 -16.61 9.31
CA TYR A 157 27.72 -17.22 8.89
C TYR A 157 27.87 -17.41 7.39
N THR A 158 26.76 -17.53 6.65
CA THR A 158 26.80 -17.97 5.25
C THR A 158 25.98 -17.11 4.30
N GLU A 159 25.19 -16.18 4.81
CA GLU A 159 24.14 -15.43 4.09
C GLU A 159 23.12 -16.34 3.37
N ASP A 160 23.09 -17.64 3.70
CA ASP A 160 22.22 -18.64 3.10
C ASP A 160 20.90 -18.75 3.88
N LEU A 161 19.78 -18.66 3.16
CA LEU A 161 18.42 -18.77 3.68
C LEU A 161 17.94 -20.23 3.77
N LYS A 162 18.84 -21.22 3.60
CA LYS A 162 18.51 -22.63 3.84
C LYS A 162 17.87 -22.83 5.21
N GLY A 163 16.70 -23.45 5.20
CA GLY A 163 15.90 -23.70 6.39
C GLY A 163 14.79 -22.67 6.63
N LEU A 164 14.74 -21.55 5.89
CA LEU A 164 13.58 -20.66 5.87
C LEU A 164 12.43 -21.33 5.11
N THR A 165 11.29 -21.49 5.78
CA THR A 165 10.09 -22.17 5.27
C THR A 165 8.85 -21.35 5.64
N ALA A 166 7.71 -21.64 5.00
CA ALA A 166 6.45 -20.97 5.33
C ALA A 166 6.04 -21.18 6.81
N GLN A 167 6.40 -22.33 7.40
CA GLN A 167 6.02 -22.70 8.76
C GLN A 167 6.82 -21.94 9.83
N ASN A 168 8.12 -21.73 9.62
CA ASN A 168 8.99 -21.03 10.57
C ASN A 168 9.22 -19.54 10.23
N LEU A 169 8.63 -19.03 9.14
CA LEU A 169 8.85 -17.66 8.65
C LEU A 169 8.63 -16.61 9.74
N LEU A 170 7.51 -16.66 10.46
CA LEU A 170 7.18 -15.68 11.49
C LEU A 170 8.11 -15.76 12.69
N ASP A 171 8.51 -16.98 13.07
CA ASP A 171 9.46 -17.20 14.16
C ASP A 171 10.85 -16.68 13.79
N VAL A 172 11.29 -16.92 12.55
CA VAL A 172 12.55 -16.40 12.01
C VAL A 172 12.50 -14.88 11.91
N LEU A 173 11.40 -14.29 11.43
CA LEU A 173 11.22 -12.84 11.35
C LEU A 173 11.27 -12.20 12.75
N PHE A 174 10.55 -12.77 13.73
CA PHE A 174 10.62 -12.33 15.12
C PHE A 174 12.05 -12.41 15.66
N THR A 175 12.74 -13.52 15.41
CA THR A 175 14.13 -13.73 15.84
C THR A 175 15.07 -12.71 15.21
N ALA A 176 14.97 -12.51 13.90
CA ALA A 176 15.77 -11.56 13.14
C ALA A 176 15.57 -10.13 13.64
N LYS A 177 14.32 -9.74 13.95
CA LYS A 177 14.01 -8.44 14.55
C LYS A 177 14.56 -8.30 15.95
N LYS A 178 14.40 -9.33 16.79
CA LYS A 178 14.89 -9.34 18.16
C LYS A 178 16.39 -9.09 18.24
N TYR A 179 17.16 -9.61 17.29
CA TYR A 179 18.62 -9.43 17.20
C TYR A 179 19.05 -8.46 16.09
N LYS A 180 18.12 -7.64 15.57
CA LYS A 180 18.31 -6.64 14.49
C LYS A 180 19.19 -7.11 13.31
N ILE A 181 19.00 -8.34 12.85
CA ILE A 181 19.69 -8.85 11.66
C ILE A 181 18.98 -8.35 10.40
N ILE A 182 19.33 -7.14 9.94
CA ILE A 182 18.64 -6.42 8.86
C ILE A 182 18.51 -7.26 7.58
N GLY A 183 19.59 -7.93 7.15
CA GLY A 183 19.57 -8.76 5.94
C GLY A 183 18.55 -9.91 6.00
N LEU A 184 18.39 -10.52 7.18
CA LEU A 184 17.43 -11.60 7.40
C LEU A 184 16.00 -11.08 7.52
N ILE A 185 15.81 -9.89 8.14
CA ILE A 185 14.50 -9.21 8.17
C ILE A 185 14.02 -8.96 6.74
N ASN A 186 14.86 -8.36 5.90
CA ASN A 186 14.53 -8.08 4.50
C ASN A 186 14.21 -9.36 3.73
N ALA A 187 14.96 -10.43 3.95
CA ALA A 187 14.70 -11.73 3.33
C ALA A 187 13.36 -12.34 3.77
N CYS A 188 12.96 -12.17 5.04
CA CYS A 188 11.67 -12.62 5.54
C CYS A 188 10.51 -11.78 4.98
N VAL A 189 10.66 -10.46 4.91
CA VAL A 189 9.64 -9.55 4.33
C VAL A 189 9.46 -9.83 2.83
N ALA A 190 10.55 -10.14 2.12
CA ALA A 190 10.53 -10.51 0.71
C ALA A 190 10.09 -11.97 0.45
N PHE A 191 9.71 -12.72 1.50
CA PHE A 191 9.31 -14.11 1.33
C PHE A 191 8.01 -14.21 0.50
N PRO A 192 7.93 -15.13 -0.48
CA PRO A 192 6.72 -15.27 -1.30
C PRO A 192 5.48 -15.66 -0.48
N VAL A 193 4.54 -14.72 -0.33
CA VAL A 193 3.28 -14.91 0.41
C VAL A 193 2.44 -16.06 -0.18
N SER A 194 2.57 -16.33 -1.48
CA SER A 194 1.90 -17.45 -2.15
C SER A 194 2.30 -18.85 -1.65
N LYS A 195 3.43 -18.97 -0.94
CA LYS A 195 3.87 -20.22 -0.32
C LYS A 195 3.29 -20.43 1.07
N LEU A 196 2.60 -19.43 1.64
CA LEU A 196 1.95 -19.56 2.94
C LEU A 196 0.74 -20.47 2.85
N SER A 197 0.59 -21.36 3.83
CA SER A 197 -0.57 -22.26 3.90
C SER A 197 -1.86 -21.53 4.31
N ASN A 198 -1.75 -20.50 5.16
CA ASN A 198 -2.88 -19.73 5.66
C ASN A 198 -2.49 -18.25 5.85
N VAL A 199 -2.66 -17.45 4.79
CA VAL A 199 -2.37 -16.01 4.83
C VAL A 199 -3.25 -15.26 5.86
N PHE A 200 -4.48 -15.71 6.10
CA PHE A 200 -5.40 -15.08 7.05
C PHE A 200 -4.95 -15.21 8.51
N GLU A 201 -4.29 -16.30 8.87
CA GLU A 201 -3.69 -16.43 10.21
C GLU A 201 -2.37 -15.64 10.31
N VAL A 202 -1.57 -15.69 9.25
CA VAL A 202 -0.26 -15.03 9.21
C VAL A 202 -0.40 -13.52 9.35
N ILE A 203 -1.38 -12.90 8.70
CA ILE A 203 -1.54 -11.44 8.73
C ILE A 203 -1.80 -10.89 10.14
N ALA A 204 -2.55 -11.61 10.98
CA ALA A 204 -2.82 -11.19 12.36
C ALA A 204 -1.52 -11.12 13.19
N LYS A 205 -0.63 -12.10 12.99
CA LYS A 205 0.71 -12.12 13.62
C LYS A 205 1.65 -11.10 12.99
N ALA A 206 1.61 -10.96 11.66
CA ALA A 206 2.44 -10.03 10.91
C ALA A 206 2.20 -8.58 11.37
N ARG A 207 0.95 -8.16 11.59
CA ARG A 207 0.62 -6.80 12.05
C ARG A 207 1.32 -6.37 13.35
N VAL A 208 1.59 -7.33 14.23
CA VAL A 208 2.29 -7.08 15.49
C VAL A 208 3.81 -7.05 15.28
N LEU A 209 4.31 -7.86 14.34
CA LEU A 209 5.73 -8.03 14.10
C LEU A 209 6.30 -7.01 13.12
N ASP A 210 5.67 -6.84 11.96
CA ASP A 210 6.14 -6.06 10.83
C ASP A 210 4.96 -5.58 9.95
N MET A 211 4.78 -4.27 9.89
CA MET A 211 3.70 -3.64 9.12
C MET A 211 3.88 -3.79 7.60
N ASP A 212 5.11 -3.80 7.10
CA ASP A 212 5.38 -3.92 5.66
C ASP A 212 5.03 -5.32 5.18
N PHE A 213 5.41 -6.35 5.93
CA PHE A 213 5.03 -7.73 5.62
C PHE A 213 3.52 -7.95 5.74
N ALA A 214 2.86 -7.32 6.72
CA ALA A 214 1.40 -7.35 6.83
C ALA A 214 0.72 -6.71 5.61
N GLN A 215 1.29 -5.62 5.08
CA GLN A 215 0.82 -4.97 3.87
C GLN A 215 0.99 -5.86 2.63
N CYS A 216 2.13 -6.54 2.48
CA CYS A 216 2.34 -7.52 1.41
C CYS A 216 1.34 -8.68 1.49
N CYS A 217 1.05 -9.15 2.70
CA CYS A 217 0.02 -10.18 2.93
C CYS A 217 -1.37 -9.67 2.51
N MET A 218 -1.72 -8.42 2.82
CA MET A 218 -3.00 -7.83 2.43
C MET A 218 -3.12 -7.66 0.91
N GLN A 219 -2.08 -7.15 0.25
CA GLN A 219 -2.05 -7.04 -1.22
C GLN A 219 -2.22 -8.39 -1.90
N TYR A 220 -1.58 -9.44 -1.36
CA TYR A 220 -1.77 -10.79 -1.86
C TYR A 220 -3.22 -11.26 -1.72
N ILE A 221 -3.89 -10.94 -0.60
CA ILE A 221 -5.31 -11.24 -0.41
C ILE A 221 -6.15 -10.49 -1.45
N ASP A 222 -5.89 -9.21 -1.66
CA ASP A 222 -6.61 -8.39 -2.64
C ASP A 222 -6.51 -8.97 -4.05
N GLU A 223 -5.32 -9.42 -4.46
CA GLU A 223 -5.08 -9.97 -5.79
C GLU A 223 -5.66 -11.36 -6.00
N ASN A 224 -5.80 -12.15 -4.93
CA ASN A 224 -6.22 -13.56 -4.98
C ASN A 224 -7.55 -13.79 -4.23
N ALA A 225 -8.36 -12.75 -4.06
CA ALA A 225 -9.57 -12.77 -3.24
C ALA A 225 -10.53 -13.89 -3.67
N HIS A 226 -10.70 -14.09 -4.98
CA HIS A 226 -11.53 -15.15 -5.56
C HIS A 226 -11.23 -16.54 -4.99
N ASP A 227 -9.97 -17.00 -5.09
CA ASP A 227 -9.60 -18.33 -4.65
C ASP A 227 -9.56 -18.42 -3.11
N LEU A 228 -9.13 -17.35 -2.44
CA LEU A 228 -9.04 -17.30 -1.00
C LEU A 228 -10.42 -17.34 -0.32
N PHE A 229 -11.44 -16.70 -0.89
CA PHE A 229 -12.81 -16.70 -0.34
C PHE A 229 -13.49 -18.07 -0.46
N LEU A 230 -13.07 -18.90 -1.43
CA LEU A 230 -13.50 -20.29 -1.57
C LEU A 230 -12.78 -21.24 -0.59
N SER A 231 -11.63 -20.83 -0.06
CA SER A 231 -10.85 -21.66 0.87
C SER A 231 -11.59 -21.93 2.18
N LYS A 232 -11.21 -23.00 2.89
CA LYS A 232 -11.70 -23.28 4.26
C LYS A 232 -11.10 -22.33 5.30
N ASN A 233 -9.92 -21.78 5.01
CA ASN A 233 -9.21 -20.87 5.90
C ASN A 233 -9.98 -19.56 6.08
N PHE A 234 -10.62 -19.07 5.02
CA PHE A 234 -11.50 -17.89 5.09
C PHE A 234 -12.61 -18.06 6.14
N LEU A 235 -13.17 -19.26 6.30
CA LEU A 235 -14.23 -19.51 7.27
C LEU A 235 -13.75 -19.39 8.73
N GLN A 236 -12.44 -19.32 8.98
CA GLN A 236 -11.86 -19.25 10.32
C GLN A 236 -11.60 -17.80 10.79
N ILE A 237 -11.77 -16.80 9.93
CA ILE A 237 -11.53 -15.41 10.30
C ILE A 237 -12.60 -14.90 11.26
N ASP A 238 -12.23 -13.90 12.07
CA ASP A 238 -13.16 -13.22 12.97
C ASP A 238 -14.01 -12.17 12.22
N ASN A 239 -15.08 -11.71 12.86
CA ASN A 239 -16.00 -10.74 12.26
C ASN A 239 -15.33 -9.37 12.01
N LYS A 240 -14.38 -8.98 12.86
CA LYS A 240 -13.63 -7.71 12.72
C LYS A 240 -12.78 -7.73 11.46
N PHE A 241 -12.01 -8.79 11.23
CA PHE A 241 -11.19 -8.94 10.04
C PHE A 241 -12.04 -9.14 8.79
N LEU A 242 -13.18 -9.85 8.88
CA LEU A 242 -14.14 -9.90 7.77
C LEU A 242 -14.62 -8.49 7.39
N THR A 243 -15.05 -7.68 8.37
CA THR A 243 -15.50 -6.29 8.12
C THR A 243 -14.39 -5.46 7.48
N GLU A 244 -13.16 -5.58 7.98
CA GLU A 244 -12.01 -4.90 7.38
C GLU A 244 -11.80 -5.32 5.93
N LEU A 245 -11.86 -6.62 5.64
CA LEU A 245 -11.65 -7.17 4.31
C LEU A 245 -12.72 -6.69 3.33
N LEU A 246 -14.01 -6.77 3.72
CA LEU A 246 -15.13 -6.33 2.88
C LEU A 246 -15.14 -4.82 2.65
N SER A 247 -14.55 -4.04 3.55
CA SER A 247 -14.47 -2.58 3.40
C SER A 247 -13.49 -2.11 2.30
N ARG A 248 -12.65 -3.02 1.75
CA ARG A 248 -11.58 -2.68 0.80
C ARG A 248 -12.10 -2.57 -0.63
N ASP A 249 -11.65 -1.53 -1.34
CA ASP A 249 -11.93 -1.36 -2.77
C ASP A 249 -11.03 -2.20 -3.69
N GLN A 250 -9.93 -2.74 -3.14
CA GLN A 250 -8.87 -3.37 -3.93
C GLN A 250 -9.10 -4.87 -4.20
N LEU A 251 -10.16 -5.46 -3.64
CA LEU A 251 -10.47 -6.89 -3.78
C LEU A 251 -10.77 -7.24 -5.24
N LYS A 252 -9.92 -8.07 -5.84
CA LYS A 252 -10.11 -8.58 -7.21
C LYS A 252 -10.91 -9.88 -7.17
N THR A 253 -12.23 -9.75 -7.31
CA THR A 253 -13.13 -10.90 -7.50
C THR A 253 -13.51 -11.06 -8.98
N LYS A 254 -13.79 -12.28 -9.43
CA LYS A 254 -14.19 -12.53 -10.82
C LYS A 254 -15.67 -12.20 -11.04
N GLY A 255 -16.49 -12.46 -10.02
CA GLY A 255 -17.95 -12.21 -10.03
C GLY A 255 -18.36 -10.86 -9.43
N GLY A 256 -17.42 -9.93 -9.22
CA GLY A 256 -17.69 -8.65 -8.59
C GLY A 256 -18.29 -8.79 -7.18
N GLU A 257 -19.20 -7.89 -6.84
CA GLU A 257 -19.82 -7.82 -5.51
C GLU A 257 -20.73 -9.02 -5.19
N LEU A 258 -21.29 -9.69 -6.20
CA LEU A 258 -22.11 -10.88 -6.00
C LEU A 258 -21.31 -12.03 -5.39
N GLU A 259 -20.04 -12.15 -5.78
CA GLU A 259 -19.14 -13.17 -5.23
C GLU A 259 -18.81 -12.89 -3.77
N ILE A 260 -18.62 -11.61 -3.44
CA ILE A 260 -18.40 -11.13 -2.07
C ILE A 260 -19.60 -11.49 -1.20
N TRP A 261 -20.82 -11.24 -1.68
CA TRP A 261 -22.05 -11.67 -1.02
C TRP A 261 -22.08 -13.17 -0.73
N LYS A 262 -21.80 -14.00 -1.75
CA LYS A 262 -21.79 -15.46 -1.60
C LYS A 262 -20.74 -15.92 -0.57
N ALA A 263 -19.56 -15.31 -0.57
CA ALA A 263 -18.52 -15.58 0.40
C ALA A 263 -18.95 -15.19 1.83
N ALA A 264 -19.56 -14.02 2.00
CA ALA A 264 -20.08 -13.55 3.28
C ALA A 264 -21.15 -14.50 3.85
N ILE A 265 -22.11 -14.94 3.03
CA ILE A 265 -23.14 -15.91 3.46
C ILE A 265 -22.53 -17.25 3.83
N ARG A 266 -21.55 -17.74 3.06
CA ARG A 266 -20.81 -18.96 3.38
C ARG A 266 -20.06 -18.86 4.71
N TRP A 267 -19.45 -17.71 4.99
CA TRP A 267 -18.82 -17.43 6.28
C TRP A 267 -19.86 -17.39 7.40
N ALA A 268 -20.99 -16.72 7.20
CA ALA A 268 -22.07 -16.62 8.18
C ALA A 268 -22.64 -18.01 8.54
N ASP A 269 -22.87 -18.86 7.54
CA ASP A 269 -23.29 -20.25 7.74
C ASP A 269 -22.28 -21.04 8.58
N ALA A 270 -20.99 -20.85 8.33
CA ALA A 270 -19.94 -21.50 9.12
C ALA A 270 -19.94 -21.02 10.58
N GLN A 271 -20.15 -19.73 10.83
CA GLN A 271 -20.26 -19.19 12.19
C GLN A 271 -21.52 -19.67 12.90
N CYS A 272 -22.67 -19.71 12.22
CA CYS A 272 -23.91 -20.26 12.77
C CYS A 272 -23.71 -21.71 13.24
N ARG A 273 -23.07 -22.54 12.40
CA ARG A 273 -22.74 -23.94 12.73
C ARG A 273 -21.78 -24.06 13.91
N ARG A 274 -20.76 -23.19 14.00
CA ARG A 274 -19.82 -23.17 15.14
C ARG A 274 -20.52 -22.81 16.45
N ASN A 275 -21.48 -21.90 16.39
CA ASN A 275 -22.24 -21.45 17.55
C ASN A 275 -23.41 -22.40 17.89
N GLY A 276 -23.58 -23.52 17.16
CA GLY A 276 -24.65 -24.49 17.39
C GLY A 276 -26.05 -23.99 17.00
N THR A 277 -26.12 -22.93 16.20
CA THR A 277 -27.38 -22.32 15.74
C THR A 277 -27.74 -22.75 14.32
N GLU A 278 -29.04 -22.77 14.01
CA GLU A 278 -29.51 -23.02 12.65
C GLU A 278 -29.07 -21.91 11.70
N CYS A 279 -28.79 -22.25 10.44
CA CYS A 279 -28.43 -21.31 9.37
C CYS A 279 -29.67 -20.54 8.84
N SER A 280 -30.43 -19.92 9.73
CA SER A 280 -31.60 -19.09 9.39
C SER A 280 -31.15 -17.70 8.91
N ALA A 281 -32.03 -17.00 8.18
CA ALA A 281 -31.76 -15.65 7.69
C ALA A 281 -31.42 -14.66 8.82
N LYS A 282 -32.16 -14.75 9.94
CA LYS A 282 -31.93 -13.94 11.14
C LYS A 282 -30.54 -14.21 11.73
N ASN A 283 -30.18 -15.47 11.93
CA ASN A 283 -28.90 -15.84 12.53
C ASN A 283 -27.72 -15.46 11.62
N ARG A 284 -27.88 -15.59 10.29
CA ARG A 284 -26.87 -15.11 9.32
C ARG A 284 -26.67 -13.61 9.41
N ARG A 285 -27.75 -12.84 9.50
CA ARG A 285 -27.70 -11.38 9.67
C ARG A 285 -26.99 -11.01 10.97
N ASP A 286 -27.34 -11.67 12.07
CA ASP A 286 -26.73 -11.46 13.38
C ASP A 286 -25.23 -11.82 13.38
N ALA A 287 -24.84 -12.90 12.68
CA ALA A 287 -23.45 -13.32 12.54
C ALA A 287 -22.62 -12.33 11.70
N LEU A 288 -23.18 -11.80 10.61
CA LEU A 288 -22.52 -10.82 9.75
C LEU A 288 -22.38 -9.46 10.45
N GLY A 289 -23.42 -9.00 11.16
CA GLY A 289 -23.40 -7.74 11.89
C GLY A 289 -22.97 -6.57 11.00
N GLN A 290 -21.91 -5.86 11.40
CA GLN A 290 -21.39 -4.70 10.67
C GLN A 290 -20.88 -5.05 9.27
N ALA A 291 -20.33 -6.26 9.08
CA ALA A 291 -19.76 -6.69 7.79
C ALA A 291 -20.81 -6.71 6.66
N LEU A 292 -22.09 -6.88 6.98
CA LEU A 292 -23.18 -6.84 6.00
C LEU A 292 -23.26 -5.49 5.28
N PHE A 293 -23.00 -4.39 5.99
CA PHE A 293 -23.11 -3.03 5.48
C PHE A 293 -21.88 -2.58 4.67
N GLU A 294 -20.82 -3.38 4.66
CA GLU A 294 -19.66 -3.14 3.81
C GLU A 294 -19.87 -3.66 2.37
N ILE A 295 -20.91 -4.48 2.15
CA ILE A 295 -21.26 -5.04 0.85
C ILE A 295 -22.06 -4.01 0.04
N ARG A 296 -21.63 -3.77 -1.20
CA ARG A 296 -22.15 -2.73 -2.09
C ARG A 296 -23.23 -3.27 -3.00
N PHE A 297 -24.38 -3.61 -2.41
CA PHE A 297 -25.53 -4.17 -3.14
C PHE A 297 -25.88 -3.47 -4.47
N PRO A 298 -25.80 -2.12 -4.60
CA PRO A 298 -26.08 -1.47 -5.88
C PRO A 298 -25.15 -1.84 -7.05
N LEU A 299 -23.96 -2.40 -6.78
CA LEU A 299 -23.04 -2.89 -7.80
C LEU A 299 -23.40 -4.30 -8.30
N ILE A 300 -24.38 -4.95 -7.68
CA ILE A 300 -24.89 -6.26 -8.08
C ILE A 300 -25.97 -6.05 -9.13
N LYS A 301 -25.96 -6.87 -10.18
CA LYS A 301 -26.99 -6.83 -11.23
C LYS A 301 -28.38 -7.06 -10.63
N LYS A 302 -29.38 -6.32 -11.11
CA LYS A 302 -30.75 -6.39 -10.58
C LYS A 302 -31.33 -7.80 -10.69
N GLU A 303 -31.01 -8.54 -11.75
CA GLU A 303 -31.45 -9.92 -11.93
C GLU A 303 -30.86 -10.85 -10.86
N ASP A 304 -29.55 -10.73 -10.60
CA ASP A 304 -28.86 -11.52 -9.59
C ASP A 304 -29.36 -11.16 -8.18
N PHE A 305 -29.63 -9.88 -7.93
CA PHE A 305 -30.16 -9.41 -6.65
C PHE A 305 -31.54 -10.01 -6.36
N SER A 306 -32.47 -9.96 -7.33
CA SER A 306 -33.83 -10.52 -7.18
C SER A 306 -33.85 -12.04 -7.07
N LEU A 307 -32.94 -12.74 -7.75
CA LEU A 307 -32.90 -14.22 -7.75
C LEU A 307 -32.16 -14.82 -6.56
N ILE A 308 -31.15 -14.13 -6.02
CA ILE A 308 -30.22 -14.70 -5.03
C ILE A 308 -30.31 -14.00 -3.67
N ILE A 309 -30.39 -12.66 -3.67
CA ILE A 309 -30.20 -11.87 -2.44
C ILE A 309 -31.55 -11.63 -1.76
N GLU A 310 -32.54 -11.16 -2.49
CA GLU A 310 -33.88 -10.91 -1.96
C GLU A 310 -34.52 -12.18 -1.35
N PRO A 311 -34.49 -13.36 -2.00
CA PRO A 311 -35.08 -14.57 -1.43
C PRO A 311 -34.30 -15.13 -0.22
N SER A 312 -33.07 -14.65 0.02
CA SER A 312 -32.28 -15.08 1.19
C SER A 312 -32.87 -14.62 2.52
N GLY A 313 -33.71 -13.57 2.51
CA GLY A 313 -34.33 -12.98 3.69
C GLY A 313 -33.36 -12.31 4.68
N VAL A 314 -32.08 -12.20 4.34
CA VAL A 314 -31.05 -11.60 5.21
C VAL A 314 -31.19 -10.08 5.25
N LEU A 315 -31.61 -9.46 4.13
CA LEU A 315 -31.93 -8.04 4.06
C LEU A 315 -33.38 -7.79 4.53
N THR A 316 -33.60 -6.65 5.17
CA THR A 316 -34.95 -6.18 5.52
C THR A 316 -35.66 -5.64 4.28
N SER A 317 -37.00 -5.61 4.30
CA SER A 317 -37.78 -5.06 3.18
C SER A 317 -37.42 -3.60 2.87
N GLN A 318 -37.11 -2.79 3.89
CA GLN A 318 -36.67 -1.41 3.71
C GLN A 318 -35.31 -1.33 2.99
N GLU A 319 -34.36 -2.20 3.34
CA GLU A 319 -33.06 -2.28 2.66
C GLU A 319 -33.22 -2.74 1.20
N VAL A 320 -34.06 -3.74 0.94
CA VAL A 320 -34.37 -4.21 -0.41
C VAL A 320 -34.93 -3.07 -1.27
N ILE A 321 -35.92 -2.33 -0.76
CA ILE A 321 -36.49 -1.16 -1.43
C ILE A 321 -35.40 -0.13 -1.71
N SER A 322 -34.55 0.18 -0.73
CA SER A 322 -33.47 1.16 -0.90
C SER A 322 -32.44 0.76 -1.98
N VAL A 323 -32.22 -0.53 -2.20
CA VAL A 323 -31.33 -1.00 -3.28
C VAL A 323 -32.02 -0.89 -4.65
N TYR A 324 -33.32 -1.17 -4.75
CA TYR A 324 -34.05 -1.00 -6.01
C TYR A 324 -34.27 0.45 -6.40
N GLU A 325 -34.46 1.34 -5.41
CA GLU A 325 -34.59 2.79 -5.58
C GLU A 325 -33.24 3.48 -5.82
N PHE A 326 -32.11 2.78 -5.61
CA PHE A 326 -30.80 3.35 -5.87
C PHE A 326 -30.64 3.67 -7.36
N ASP A 327 -30.47 4.96 -7.64
CA ASP A 327 -30.09 5.47 -8.95
C ASP A 327 -28.67 6.05 -8.86
N PRO A 328 -27.67 5.48 -9.59
CA PRO A 328 -26.32 6.01 -9.59
C PRO A 328 -26.22 7.45 -10.13
N ASN A 329 -27.25 7.95 -10.81
CA ASN A 329 -27.32 9.32 -11.31
C ASN A 329 -27.93 10.30 -10.30
N LEU A 330 -28.46 9.80 -9.18
CA LEU A 330 -29.07 10.64 -8.16
C LEU A 330 -28.11 10.82 -6.99
N LEU A 331 -27.69 12.06 -6.76
CA LEU A 331 -26.82 12.41 -5.64
C LEU A 331 -27.66 12.91 -4.46
N PRO A 332 -27.71 12.17 -3.33
CA PRO A 332 -28.44 12.65 -2.17
C PRO A 332 -27.69 13.82 -1.54
N ALA A 333 -28.37 14.95 -1.38
CA ALA A 333 -27.81 16.10 -0.71
C ALA A 333 -28.87 16.94 0.00
N HIS A 334 -28.47 17.58 1.10
CA HIS A 334 -29.30 18.52 1.83
C HIS A 334 -29.34 19.86 1.08
N LYS A 335 -30.52 20.21 0.57
CA LYS A 335 -30.80 21.51 -0.06
C LYS A 335 -30.25 22.66 0.77
N ALA A 336 -30.56 22.71 2.07
CA ALA A 336 -30.12 23.79 2.96
C ALA A 336 -28.59 23.98 3.02
N ILE A 337 -27.80 22.89 3.00
CA ILE A 337 -26.34 22.98 3.05
C ILE A 337 -25.79 23.53 1.74
N ILE A 338 -26.28 23.01 0.60
CA ILE A 338 -25.86 23.47 -0.73
C ILE A 338 -26.24 24.94 -0.94
N SER A 339 -27.45 25.32 -0.54
CA SER A 339 -27.97 26.68 -0.66
C SER A 339 -27.12 27.71 0.07
N VAL A 340 -26.58 27.36 1.23
CA VAL A 340 -25.68 28.25 2.00
C VAL A 340 -24.29 28.32 1.36
N ALA A 341 -23.85 27.25 0.71
CA ALA A 341 -22.52 27.16 0.11
C ALA A 341 -22.44 27.79 -1.29
N SER A 342 -23.56 27.95 -2.00
CA SER A 342 -23.60 28.41 -3.38
C SER A 342 -24.91 29.15 -3.70
N ASP A 343 -24.81 30.46 -3.89
CA ASP A 343 -25.93 31.30 -4.30
C ASP A 343 -26.53 30.89 -5.67
N PRO A 344 -25.73 30.50 -6.69
CA PRO A 344 -26.28 29.98 -7.94
C PRO A 344 -27.12 28.71 -7.76
N LEU A 345 -26.70 27.79 -6.88
CA LEU A 345 -27.46 26.56 -6.60
C LEU A 345 -28.73 26.86 -5.79
N GLU A 346 -28.68 27.80 -4.84
CA GLU A 346 -29.89 28.26 -4.15
C GLU A 346 -30.91 28.87 -5.12
N ALA A 347 -30.46 29.72 -6.05
CA ALA A 347 -31.32 30.32 -7.06
C ALA A 347 -31.96 29.24 -7.97
N LEU A 348 -31.17 28.23 -8.37
CA LEU A 348 -31.67 27.08 -9.12
C LEU A 348 -32.77 26.35 -8.35
N PHE A 349 -32.53 26.05 -7.07
CA PHE A 349 -33.49 25.33 -6.24
C PHE A 349 -34.77 26.12 -5.97
N ARG A 350 -34.69 27.44 -5.85
CA ARG A 350 -35.87 28.31 -5.72
C ARG A 350 -36.70 28.34 -7.00
N PHE A 351 -36.02 28.47 -8.14
CA PHE A 351 -36.68 28.50 -9.44
C PHE A 351 -37.41 27.19 -9.74
N GLU A 352 -36.81 26.05 -9.46
CA GLU A 352 -37.48 24.76 -9.65
C GLU A 352 -38.69 24.60 -8.71
N THR A 353 -38.58 25.00 -7.44
CA THR A 353 -39.73 24.97 -6.54
C THR A 353 -40.86 25.90 -6.95
N SER A 354 -40.56 27.04 -7.59
CA SER A 354 -41.58 27.99 -8.06
C SER A 354 -42.39 27.51 -9.27
N LYS A 355 -41.89 26.50 -9.99
CA LYS A 355 -42.61 25.86 -11.10
C LYS A 355 -43.54 24.73 -10.67
N MET A 356 -43.49 24.35 -9.40
CA MET A 356 -44.27 23.27 -8.84
C MET A 356 -45.54 23.86 -8.23
N ASP A 357 -46.71 23.32 -8.60
CA ASP A 357 -47.99 23.70 -8.01
C ASP A 357 -47.96 23.52 -6.48
N ASP A 358 -48.60 24.44 -5.74
CA ASP A 358 -48.64 24.55 -4.27
C ASP A 358 -49.04 23.26 -3.52
N ALA A 359 -49.53 22.23 -4.23
CA ALA A 359 -49.89 20.93 -3.68
C ALA A 359 -48.71 19.95 -3.47
N ALA A 360 -47.55 20.21 -4.10
CA ALA A 360 -46.41 19.27 -4.10
C ALA A 360 -45.45 19.43 -2.90
N GLU A 361 -45.59 20.48 -2.11
CA GLU A 361 -44.63 20.85 -1.05
C GLU A 361 -44.60 19.88 0.14
N LYS A 362 -45.56 18.95 0.24
CA LYS A 362 -45.75 18.10 1.44
C LYS A 362 -45.19 16.69 1.38
N THR A 363 -44.56 16.25 0.28
CA THR A 363 -44.03 14.89 0.22
C THR A 363 -42.81 14.72 -0.69
N SER A 364 -41.71 14.27 -0.06
CA SER A 364 -40.73 13.29 -0.56
C SER A 364 -39.73 13.72 -1.65
N ASN A 365 -38.43 13.64 -1.30
CA ASN A 365 -37.31 13.30 -2.19
C ASN A 365 -37.44 13.72 -3.66
N GLN A 366 -37.56 15.02 -3.94
CA GLN A 366 -37.60 15.54 -5.29
C GLN A 366 -36.18 15.60 -5.88
N SER A 367 -36.00 15.01 -7.05
CA SER A 367 -34.75 15.08 -7.82
C SER A 367 -34.73 16.36 -8.65
N ILE A 368 -33.60 17.08 -8.63
CA ILE A 368 -33.36 18.31 -9.38
C ILE A 368 -32.30 18.01 -10.43
N GLU A 369 -32.56 18.33 -11.70
CA GLU A 369 -31.62 18.08 -12.78
C GLU A 369 -30.62 19.24 -12.90
N ILE A 370 -29.34 18.96 -12.60
CA ILE A 370 -28.27 19.93 -12.80
C ILE A 370 -27.61 19.67 -14.15
N LYS A 371 -27.73 20.64 -15.07
CA LYS A 371 -27.25 20.50 -16.45
C LYS A 371 -25.79 20.91 -16.60
N ASN A 372 -25.15 20.41 -17.67
CA ASN A 372 -23.79 20.78 -18.09
C ASN A 372 -22.68 20.45 -17.09
N ILE A 373 -22.88 19.46 -16.23
CA ILE A 373 -21.86 18.97 -15.31
C ILE A 373 -21.91 17.44 -15.22
N SER A 374 -20.75 16.81 -15.18
CA SER A 374 -20.64 15.38 -14.98
C SER A 374 -20.85 15.02 -13.50
N ILE A 375 -21.51 13.89 -13.23
CA ILE A 375 -21.73 13.40 -11.86
C ILE A 375 -20.42 13.31 -11.06
N PRO A 376 -19.29 12.82 -11.62
CA PRO A 376 -18.02 12.80 -10.88
C PRO A 376 -17.58 14.20 -10.44
N VAL A 377 -17.72 15.22 -11.28
CA VAL A 377 -17.32 16.59 -10.96
C VAL A 377 -18.26 17.20 -9.93
N PHE A 378 -19.56 16.99 -10.06
CA PHE A 378 -20.52 17.47 -9.05
C PHE A 378 -20.30 16.79 -7.69
N ASN A 379 -19.89 15.52 -7.66
CA ASN A 379 -19.49 14.85 -6.42
C ASN A 379 -18.28 15.51 -5.76
N VAL A 380 -17.30 16.00 -6.52
CA VAL A 380 -16.17 16.77 -5.97
C VAL A 380 -16.67 18.07 -5.33
N LEU A 381 -17.62 18.76 -5.96
CA LEU A 381 -18.25 19.95 -5.36
C LEU A 381 -18.92 19.61 -4.03
N LEU A 382 -19.71 18.53 -3.98
CA LEU A 382 -20.38 18.11 -2.75
C LEU A 382 -19.40 17.70 -1.65
N GLN A 383 -18.37 16.92 -1.98
CA GLN A 383 -17.33 16.54 -1.02
C GLN A 383 -16.67 17.76 -0.39
N PHE A 384 -16.37 18.78 -1.22
CA PHE A 384 -15.85 20.03 -0.74
C PHE A 384 -16.86 20.77 0.17
N ILE A 385 -18.11 20.95 -0.28
CA ILE A 385 -19.16 21.66 0.49
C ILE A 385 -19.39 21.04 1.88
N TYR A 386 -19.33 19.71 1.98
CA TYR A 386 -19.65 19.00 3.23
C TYR A 386 -18.47 18.84 4.17
N ALA A 387 -17.25 18.72 3.64
CA ALA A 387 -16.10 18.27 4.42
C ALA A 387 -14.82 19.08 4.19
N ASP A 388 -14.86 20.13 3.35
CA ASP A 388 -13.67 20.81 2.83
C ASP A 388 -12.64 19.80 2.25
N ASP A 389 -13.13 18.69 1.67
CA ASP A 389 -12.29 17.63 1.13
C ASP A 389 -11.94 17.88 -0.34
N PHE A 390 -10.65 17.74 -0.66
CA PHE A 390 -10.09 17.92 -2.01
C PHE A 390 -9.57 16.62 -2.62
N ASN A 391 -9.72 15.46 -1.96
CA ASN A 391 -9.20 14.18 -2.44
C ASN A 391 -9.73 13.80 -3.83
N GLY A 392 -10.93 14.29 -4.20
CA GLY A 392 -11.50 14.12 -5.53
C GLY A 392 -10.84 14.94 -6.63
N LEU A 393 -10.11 16.03 -6.31
CA LEU A 393 -9.44 16.89 -7.28
C LEU A 393 -8.10 16.28 -7.72
N ASN A 394 -7.95 16.07 -9.03
CA ASN A 394 -6.75 15.52 -9.64
C ASN A 394 -6.47 16.20 -11.00
N GLY A 395 -5.32 15.91 -11.60
CA GLY A 395 -4.92 16.55 -12.86
C GLY A 395 -5.88 16.29 -14.02
N GLN A 396 -6.56 15.14 -14.06
CA GLN A 396 -7.43 14.76 -15.17
C GLN A 396 -8.79 15.47 -15.12
N ASN A 397 -9.36 15.65 -13.92
CA ASN A 397 -10.65 16.33 -13.76
C ASN A 397 -10.52 17.83 -13.42
N TRP A 398 -9.29 18.34 -13.19
CA TRP A 398 -9.03 19.72 -12.79
C TRP A 398 -9.76 20.74 -13.66
N THR A 399 -9.71 20.57 -14.99
CA THR A 399 -10.31 21.49 -15.97
C THR A 399 -11.83 21.58 -15.84
N GLU A 400 -12.52 20.46 -15.63
CA GLU A 400 -13.97 20.46 -15.41
C GLU A 400 -14.33 20.98 -14.02
N VAL A 401 -13.56 20.60 -13.00
CA VAL A 401 -13.79 21.03 -11.60
C VAL A 401 -13.64 22.53 -11.45
N ILE A 402 -12.62 23.16 -12.04
CA ILE A 402 -12.43 24.61 -11.92
C ILE A 402 -13.52 25.42 -12.62
N ARG A 403 -13.99 24.96 -13.80
CA ARG A 403 -15.15 25.55 -14.50
C ARG A 403 -16.41 25.45 -13.65
N ALA A 404 -16.65 24.27 -13.07
CA ALA A 404 -17.79 24.04 -12.19
C ALA A 404 -17.72 24.89 -10.91
N ALA A 405 -16.55 24.93 -10.25
CA ALA A 405 -16.35 25.71 -9.04
C ALA A 405 -16.58 27.21 -9.29
N LYS A 406 -16.15 27.72 -10.45
CA LYS A 406 -16.41 29.11 -10.85
C LYS A 406 -17.89 29.34 -11.20
N MET A 407 -18.51 28.41 -11.94
CA MET A 407 -19.92 28.48 -12.35
C MET A 407 -20.88 28.49 -11.15
N TYR A 408 -20.59 27.68 -10.12
CA TYR A 408 -21.39 27.61 -8.90
C TYR A 408 -20.84 28.46 -7.75
N GLU A 409 -19.85 29.32 -8.01
CA GLU A 409 -19.29 30.28 -7.05
C GLU A 409 -18.73 29.66 -5.75
N ILE A 410 -18.20 28.44 -5.83
CA ILE A 410 -17.62 27.72 -4.70
C ILE A 410 -16.17 28.19 -4.50
N ASN A 411 -16.02 29.37 -3.90
CA ASN A 411 -14.75 30.11 -3.80
C ASN A 411 -13.62 29.33 -3.11
N GLY A 412 -13.93 28.52 -2.09
CA GLY A 412 -12.93 27.68 -1.42
C GLY A 412 -12.33 26.63 -2.35
N LEU A 413 -13.14 26.02 -3.22
CA LEU A 413 -12.69 25.07 -4.22
C LEU A 413 -11.92 25.76 -5.36
N VAL A 414 -12.33 26.97 -5.77
CA VAL A 414 -11.57 27.78 -6.74
C VAL A 414 -10.15 28.03 -6.21
N LYS A 415 -10.00 28.43 -4.95
CA LYS A 415 -8.69 28.62 -4.32
C LYS A 415 -7.86 27.33 -4.34
N ALA A 416 -8.47 26.19 -4.02
CA ALA A 416 -7.78 24.91 -4.06
C ALA A 416 -7.28 24.56 -5.48
N CYS A 417 -8.11 24.78 -6.51
CA CYS A 417 -7.73 24.60 -7.91
C CYS A 417 -6.56 25.52 -8.31
N VAL A 418 -6.53 26.77 -7.85
CA VAL A 418 -5.42 27.72 -8.08
C VAL A 418 -4.15 27.27 -7.36
N THR A 419 -4.24 26.70 -6.16
CA THR A 419 -3.06 26.18 -5.43
C THR A 419 -2.58 24.80 -5.93
N PHE A 420 -3.30 24.17 -6.86
CA PHE A 420 -3.01 22.82 -7.33
C PHE A 420 -1.59 22.71 -7.96
N PRO A 421 -0.87 21.59 -7.76
CA PRO A 421 0.45 21.40 -8.35
C PRO A 421 0.41 21.37 -9.89
N ILE A 422 1.01 22.39 -10.51
CA ILE A 422 1.03 22.58 -11.97
C ILE A 422 1.68 21.40 -12.70
N SER A 423 2.69 20.77 -12.11
CA SER A 423 3.39 19.60 -12.67
C SER A 423 2.51 18.35 -12.83
N LYS A 424 1.34 18.31 -12.17
CA LYS A 424 0.38 17.20 -12.26
C LYS A 424 -0.68 17.43 -13.34
N LEU A 425 -0.71 18.60 -13.99
CA LEU A 425 -1.68 18.90 -15.03
C LEU A 425 -1.29 18.21 -16.34
N PRO A 426 -2.23 17.56 -17.04
CA PRO A 426 -1.95 16.85 -18.28
C PRO A 426 -1.64 17.82 -19.43
N ASN A 427 -2.30 18.98 -19.45
CA ASN A 427 -2.09 20.01 -20.46
C ASN A 427 -2.03 21.40 -19.80
N ILE A 428 -0.81 21.90 -19.60
CA ILE A 428 -0.59 23.21 -19.00
C ILE A 428 -1.03 24.36 -19.91
N PHE A 429 -0.95 24.20 -21.22
CA PHE A 429 -1.31 25.26 -22.17
C PHE A 429 -2.82 25.51 -22.14
N GLU A 430 -3.62 24.43 -22.19
CA GLU A 430 -5.08 24.53 -21.99
C GLU A 430 -5.42 25.14 -20.63
N ALA A 431 -4.66 24.82 -19.58
CA ALA A 431 -4.86 25.37 -18.26
C ALA A 431 -4.63 26.90 -18.22
N VAL A 432 -3.67 27.43 -18.98
CA VAL A 432 -3.45 28.89 -19.09
C VAL A 432 -4.61 29.56 -19.81
N ASP A 433 -5.04 29.02 -20.95
CA ASP A 433 -6.16 29.57 -21.73
C ASP A 433 -7.44 29.60 -20.89
N LEU A 434 -7.69 28.51 -20.16
CA LEU A 434 -8.83 28.42 -19.25
C LEU A 434 -8.71 29.42 -18.09
N ALA A 435 -7.52 29.57 -17.50
CA ALA A 435 -7.30 30.49 -16.40
C ALA A 435 -7.57 31.94 -16.82
N ARG A 436 -7.13 32.33 -18.02
CA ARG A 436 -7.43 33.64 -18.60
C ARG A 436 -8.93 33.81 -18.86
N PHE A 437 -9.59 32.78 -19.39
CA PHE A 437 -11.04 32.81 -19.61
C PHE A 437 -11.86 32.94 -18.31
N LEU A 438 -11.36 32.42 -17.19
CA LEU A 438 -12.03 32.47 -15.88
C LEU A 438 -11.55 33.63 -14.98
N ASP A 439 -10.74 34.55 -15.52
CA ASP A 439 -10.13 35.69 -14.81
C ASP A 439 -9.27 35.27 -13.59
N LEU A 440 -8.48 34.21 -13.75
CA LEU A 440 -7.57 33.67 -12.73
C LEU A 440 -6.11 34.04 -13.02
N GLU A 441 -5.80 35.33 -12.98
CA GLU A 441 -4.49 35.89 -13.38
C GLU A 441 -3.31 35.29 -12.60
N GLU A 442 -3.46 35.11 -11.28
CA GLU A 442 -2.40 34.54 -10.44
C GLU A 442 -2.00 33.13 -10.89
N PHE A 443 -2.99 32.30 -11.22
CA PHE A 443 -2.75 30.95 -11.70
C PHE A 443 -2.16 30.95 -13.12
N ALA A 444 -2.69 31.81 -14.01
CA ALA A 444 -2.17 31.96 -15.36
C ALA A 444 -0.69 32.34 -15.35
N ASN A 445 -0.29 33.30 -14.51
CA ASN A 445 1.10 33.72 -14.36
C ASN A 445 2.00 32.59 -13.84
N ARG A 446 1.57 31.86 -12.81
CA ARG A 446 2.33 30.70 -12.30
C ARG A 446 2.49 29.59 -13.34
N CYS A 447 1.46 29.34 -14.15
CA CYS A 447 1.55 28.38 -15.26
C CYS A 447 2.54 28.85 -16.32
N LEU A 448 2.52 30.14 -16.68
CA LEU A 448 3.48 30.73 -17.60
C LEU A 448 4.92 30.65 -17.09
N ASP A 449 5.16 30.95 -15.81
CA ASP A 449 6.48 30.80 -15.18
C ASP A 449 6.98 29.35 -15.24
N TYR A 450 6.08 28.39 -15.01
CA TYR A 450 6.41 26.97 -15.10
C TYR A 450 6.72 26.54 -16.55
N ILE A 451 6.00 27.08 -17.53
CA ILE A 451 6.28 26.83 -18.96
C ILE A 451 7.66 27.36 -19.31
N ASP A 452 7.98 28.60 -18.92
CA ASP A 452 9.27 29.23 -19.21
C ASP A 452 10.43 28.42 -18.59
N ALA A 453 10.24 27.87 -17.37
CA ALA A 453 11.25 27.06 -16.69
C ALA A 453 11.42 25.62 -17.25
N ASN A 454 10.41 25.05 -17.92
CA ASN A 454 10.39 23.64 -18.34
C ASN A 454 10.20 23.46 -19.86
N LEU A 455 10.42 24.52 -20.63
CA LEU A 455 10.00 24.60 -22.02
C LEU A 455 10.51 23.46 -22.90
N GLU A 456 11.79 23.08 -22.77
CA GLU A 456 12.38 22.00 -23.56
C GLU A 456 11.63 20.67 -23.42
N THR A 457 11.17 20.35 -22.21
CA THR A 457 10.39 19.13 -21.96
C THR A 457 8.96 19.24 -22.48
N LEU A 458 8.36 20.42 -22.40
CA LEU A 458 6.98 20.67 -22.79
C LEU A 458 6.79 20.68 -24.31
N LEU A 459 7.77 21.14 -25.09
CA LEU A 459 7.71 21.14 -26.56
C LEU A 459 7.61 19.75 -27.18
N ILE A 460 8.05 18.72 -26.45
CA ILE A 460 7.98 17.33 -26.92
C ILE A 460 6.59 16.74 -26.66
N THR A 461 5.87 17.26 -25.65
CA THR A 461 4.56 16.75 -25.23
C THR A 461 3.47 17.03 -26.26
N ASN A 462 2.45 16.17 -26.27
CA ASN A 462 1.28 16.35 -27.15
C ASN A 462 0.46 17.61 -26.81
N GLY A 463 0.59 18.17 -25.60
CA GLY A 463 -0.10 19.39 -25.20
C GLY A 463 0.29 20.60 -26.05
N PHE A 464 1.55 20.68 -26.50
CA PHE A 464 2.02 21.76 -27.37
C PHE A 464 1.38 21.74 -28.78
N LEU A 465 0.94 20.56 -29.25
CA LEU A 465 0.29 20.40 -30.55
C LEU A 465 -1.16 20.91 -30.56
N GLN A 466 -1.75 21.13 -29.40
CA GLN A 466 -3.15 21.55 -29.23
C GLN A 466 -3.31 23.06 -29.02
N ILE A 467 -2.21 23.81 -29.02
CA ILE A 467 -2.22 25.26 -28.82
C ILE A 467 -2.79 25.96 -30.05
N ASP A 468 -3.64 26.97 -29.83
CA ASP A 468 -4.17 27.79 -30.92
C ASP A 468 -3.13 28.77 -31.49
N GLN A 469 -3.43 29.34 -32.66
CA GLN A 469 -2.50 30.25 -33.33
C GLN A 469 -2.28 31.56 -32.55
N GLN A 470 -3.27 32.00 -31.77
CA GLN A 470 -3.22 33.27 -31.05
C GLN A 470 -2.30 33.18 -29.84
N PHE A 471 -2.43 32.12 -29.05
CA PHE A 471 -1.56 31.81 -27.93
C PHE A 471 -0.13 31.53 -28.41
N LEU A 472 0.06 30.83 -29.53
CA LEU A 472 1.40 30.66 -30.13
C LEU A 472 2.05 32.02 -30.45
N CYS A 473 1.31 32.94 -31.07
CA CYS A 473 1.85 34.27 -31.38
C CYS A 473 2.20 35.07 -30.11
N GLU A 474 1.38 35.00 -29.08
CA GLU A 474 1.67 35.63 -27.79
C GLU A 474 2.88 34.99 -27.12
N PHE A 475 2.93 33.65 -27.10
CA PHE A 475 4.00 32.86 -26.53
C PHE A 475 5.35 33.24 -27.15
N PHE A 476 5.46 33.25 -28.49
CA PHE A 476 6.67 33.68 -29.20
C PHE A 476 7.00 35.17 -29.04
N GLY A 477 6.05 35.98 -28.59
CA GLY A 477 6.26 37.39 -28.27
C GLY A 477 6.89 37.64 -26.91
N ARG A 478 6.99 36.63 -26.03
CA ARG A 478 7.51 36.78 -24.67
C ARG A 478 9.04 36.84 -24.67
N GLU A 479 9.60 37.90 -24.10
CA GLU A 479 11.05 38.08 -23.97
C GLU A 479 11.70 37.16 -22.91
N THR A 480 10.89 36.38 -22.18
CA THR A 480 11.32 35.47 -21.10
C THR A 480 11.70 34.07 -21.59
N LEU A 481 11.55 33.77 -22.89
CA LEU A 481 11.81 32.44 -23.44
C LEU A 481 13.31 32.13 -23.49
N GLN A 482 13.77 31.25 -22.60
CA GLN A 482 15.14 30.72 -22.62
C GLN A 482 15.20 29.44 -23.45
N ILE A 483 15.16 29.56 -24.78
CA ILE A 483 15.32 28.40 -25.67
C ILE A 483 16.13 28.74 -26.93
N GLY A 484 16.90 27.76 -27.41
CA GLY A 484 17.57 27.86 -28.70
C GLY A 484 16.57 27.91 -29.86
N GLU A 485 16.78 28.87 -30.78
CA GLU A 485 15.90 29.12 -31.94
C GLU A 485 15.64 27.87 -32.79
N ILE A 486 16.61 26.95 -32.88
CA ILE A 486 16.51 25.70 -33.63
C ILE A 486 15.50 24.73 -33.00
N SER A 487 15.51 24.60 -31.67
CA SER A 487 14.58 23.73 -30.93
C SER A 487 13.15 24.27 -31.03
N LEU A 488 13.01 25.60 -30.99
CA LEU A 488 11.75 26.31 -31.20
C LEU A 488 11.20 26.07 -32.61
N TRP A 489 12.04 26.21 -33.63
CA TRP A 489 11.70 25.98 -35.04
C TRP A 489 11.21 24.54 -35.29
N ASN A 490 11.91 23.55 -34.73
CA ASN A 490 11.53 22.15 -34.88
C ASN A 490 10.17 21.85 -34.23
N ALA A 491 9.88 22.45 -33.07
CA ALA A 491 8.58 22.29 -32.41
C ALA A 491 7.43 22.93 -33.23
N VAL A 492 7.65 24.12 -33.80
CA VAL A 492 6.67 24.77 -34.69
C VAL A 492 6.38 23.94 -35.94
N LEU A 493 7.42 23.37 -36.55
CA LEU A 493 7.27 22.48 -37.72
C LEU A 493 6.48 21.21 -37.37
N LYS A 494 6.69 20.66 -36.16
CA LYS A 494 5.93 19.52 -35.64
C LYS A 494 4.45 19.87 -35.44
N CYS A 495 4.12 21.04 -34.89
CA CYS A 495 2.73 21.51 -34.77
C CYS A 495 2.04 21.64 -36.14
N ARG A 496 2.74 22.20 -37.13
CA ARG A 496 2.17 22.40 -38.47
C ARG A 496 1.92 21.10 -39.24
N THR A 497 2.67 20.04 -38.95
CA THR A 497 2.55 18.74 -39.62
C THR A 497 1.53 17.81 -38.97
N THR A 498 1.20 18.02 -37.69
CA THR A 498 0.35 17.10 -36.90
C THR A 498 -0.94 17.75 -36.37
N GLY A 499 -1.07 19.07 -36.39
CA GLY A 499 -2.28 19.79 -35.95
C GLY A 499 -3.42 19.80 -36.99
N PRO A 500 -4.68 20.07 -36.56
CA PRO A 500 -5.81 20.23 -37.47
C PRO A 500 -5.58 21.42 -38.42
N LYS A 501 -5.79 21.20 -39.73
CA LYS A 501 -5.51 22.18 -40.79
C LYS A 501 -6.19 23.53 -40.50
N PRO A 502 -5.43 24.64 -40.32
CA PRO A 502 -6.05 25.95 -40.15
C PRO A 502 -6.68 26.42 -41.46
N GLN A 503 -7.94 26.86 -41.38
CA GLN A 503 -8.59 27.59 -42.47
C GLN A 503 -7.90 28.95 -42.67
N LYS A 504 -7.22 29.06 -43.82
CA LYS A 504 -6.85 30.28 -44.56
C LYS A 504 -6.00 31.37 -43.85
N ARG A 505 -4.85 31.63 -44.51
CA ARG A 505 -3.99 32.84 -44.52
C ARG A 505 -2.89 32.94 -43.46
N LEU A 506 -1.81 32.20 -43.70
CA LEU A 506 -0.45 32.66 -43.39
C LEU A 506 -0.08 33.75 -44.41
N SER A 507 -0.20 35.03 -44.04
CA SER A 507 0.47 36.12 -44.76
C SER A 507 1.68 36.61 -43.96
N THR A 508 2.86 36.21 -44.40
CA THR A 508 4.04 37.07 -44.58
C THR A 508 4.64 37.82 -43.37
N LYS A 509 4.36 37.44 -42.12
CA LYS A 509 5.07 38.00 -40.93
C LYS A 509 6.09 37.08 -40.26
N PHE A 510 6.21 35.83 -40.70
CA PHE A 510 7.17 34.85 -40.14
C PHE A 510 8.61 35.00 -40.66
N TYR A 511 8.92 36.03 -41.45
CA TYR A 511 10.21 36.16 -42.15
C TYR A 511 11.21 37.12 -41.49
N MET A 512 10.88 37.79 -40.40
CA MET A 512 11.84 38.66 -39.69
C MET A 512 11.58 38.70 -38.19
N ARG A 513 12.14 37.72 -37.48
CA ARG A 513 12.89 37.98 -36.24
C ARG A 513 13.91 36.87 -36.08
#